data_AF-A0A520A4Y4-F1
#
_entry.id   AF-A0A520A4Y4-F1
#
_cell.length_a   1.000
_cell.length_b   1.000
_cell.length_c   1.000
_cell.angle_alpha   90.00
_cell.angle_beta   90.00
_cell.angle_gamma   90.00
#
_symmetry.space_group_name_H-M   'P 1'
#
loop_
_entity.id
_entity.type
_entity.pdbx_description
1 polymer ?
#
loop_
_entity_poly.entity_id
_entity_poly.type
_entity_poly.pdbx_seq_one_letter_code
_entity_poly.pdbx_strand_id
1 'polypeptide(L)'
;ASTIISLLSTFYGFLSWKLVLMHFVCYLYNIGFGTVIVLYLATYNYKRIDITKAASFNYQGTGATQWLLMFPYALTPILIYLPFSLLHIPYWGLFTVGIFGIVMLLMRGFWVNLITAKFEKQRYKIAEGFRE
;
A
#
# COMPACT_ATOMS: atom_id res chain seq x y z
N ALA A 1 1.94 -8.91 8.63
CA ALA A 1 3.14 -8.08 8.92
C ALA A 1 2.76 -6.74 9.55
N SER A 2 1.95 -5.91 8.87
CA SER A 2 1.64 -4.54 9.34
C SER A 2 1.11 -4.47 10.77
N THR A 3 0.19 -5.35 11.19
CA THR A 3 -0.37 -5.35 12.56
C THR A 3 0.68 -5.59 13.65
N ILE A 4 1.65 -6.49 13.39
CA ILE A 4 2.73 -6.78 14.34
C ILE A 4 3.68 -5.58 14.44
N ILE A 5 4.03 -4.99 13.29
CA ILE A 5 4.87 -3.79 13.24
C ILE A 5 4.19 -2.62 13.95
N SER A 6 2.87 -2.47 13.78
CA SER A 6 2.09 -1.43 14.47
C SER A 6 2.03 -1.65 15.98
N LEU A 7 1.87 -2.90 16.43
CA LEU A 7 1.97 -3.22 17.86
C LEU A 7 3.33 -2.81 18.43
N LEU A 8 4.42 -3.19 17.75
CA LEU A 8 5.78 -2.77 18.12
C LEU A 8 5.99 -1.25 18.04
N SER A 9 5.33 -0.56 17.11
CA SER A 9 5.42 0.90 17.01
C SER A 9 4.75 1.63 18.18
N THR A 10 3.90 0.95 18.96
CA THR A 10 3.27 1.56 20.15
C THR A 10 4.30 1.92 21.21
N PHE A 11 5.47 1.28 21.23
CA PHE A 11 6.59 1.64 22.12
C PHE A 11 7.08 3.08 21.88
N TYR A 12 6.87 3.68 20.71
CA TYR A 12 7.15 5.12 20.49
C TYR A 12 6.30 6.04 21.39
N GLY A 13 5.24 5.53 22.01
CA GLY A 13 4.45 6.23 23.02
C GLY A 13 5.25 6.68 24.23
N PHE A 14 6.36 5.99 24.56
CA PHE A 14 7.27 6.44 25.62
C PHE A 14 7.99 7.75 25.28
N LEU A 15 8.13 8.09 23.99
CA LEU A 15 8.72 9.34 23.54
C LEU A 15 7.66 10.43 23.33
N SER A 16 6.56 10.10 22.65
CA SER A 16 5.47 11.04 22.41
C SER A 16 4.19 10.35 21.97
N TRP A 17 3.05 10.73 22.54
CA TRP A 17 1.74 10.27 22.09
C TRP A 17 1.44 10.61 20.62
N LYS A 18 2.01 11.71 20.10
CA LYS A 18 1.84 12.14 18.70
C LYS A 18 2.38 11.09 17.72
N LEU A 19 3.44 10.38 18.10
CA LEU A 19 4.04 9.34 17.27
C LEU A 19 3.15 8.10 17.20
N VAL A 20 2.49 7.74 18.31
CA VAL A 20 1.53 6.62 18.33
C VAL A 20 0.36 6.90 17.40
N LEU A 21 -0.22 8.11 17.49
CA LEU A 21 -1.28 8.54 16.59
C LEU A 21 -0.85 8.46 15.12
N MET A 22 0.34 8.96 14.79
CA MET A 22 0.86 8.93 13.42
C MET A 22 1.04 7.49 12.91
N HIS A 23 1.63 6.59 13.73
CA HIS A 23 1.76 5.18 13.36
C HIS A 23 0.41 4.49 13.20
N PHE A 24 -0.57 4.81 14.03
CA PHE A 24 -1.93 4.27 13.92
C PHE A 24 -2.61 4.70 12.61
N VAL A 25 -2.48 5.97 12.23
CA VAL A 25 -2.99 6.47 10.93
C VAL A 25 -2.27 5.78 9.77
N CYS A 26 -0.94 5.65 9.83
CA CYS A 26 -0.17 4.92 8.83
C CYS A 26 -0.61 3.46 8.72
N TYR A 27 -0.91 2.81 9.85
CA TYR A 27 -1.41 1.44 9.89
C TYR A 27 -2.75 1.30 9.13
N LEU A 28 -3.73 2.16 9.44
CA LEU A 28 -5.03 2.17 8.78
C LEU A 28 -4.90 2.38 7.27
N TYR A 29 -4.06 3.33 6.86
CA TYR A 29 -3.74 3.56 5.45
C TYR A 29 -3.13 2.32 4.78
N ASN A 30 -2.19 1.65 5.44
CA ASN A 30 -1.52 0.45 4.92
C ASN A 30 -2.51 -0.71 4.71
N ILE A 31 -3.30 -1.04 5.72
CA ILE A 31 -4.22 -2.18 5.65
C ILE A 31 -5.37 -1.93 4.68
N GLY A 32 -5.85 -0.68 4.58
CA GLY A 32 -6.95 -0.29 3.70
C GLY A 32 -6.49 -0.06 2.27
N PHE A 33 -5.78 1.03 2.02
CA PHE A 33 -5.39 1.42 0.66
C PHE A 33 -4.10 0.72 0.20
N GLY A 34 -3.10 0.61 1.08
CA GLY A 34 -1.79 0.04 0.73
C GLY A 34 -1.88 -1.35 0.14
N THR A 35 -2.63 -2.24 0.78
CA THR A 35 -2.90 -3.59 0.28
C THR A 35 -3.55 -3.58 -1.10
N VAL A 36 -4.58 -2.74 -1.30
CA VAL A 36 -5.32 -2.64 -2.57
C VAL A 36 -4.42 -2.16 -3.70
N ILE A 37 -3.70 -1.06 -3.48
CA ILE A 37 -2.89 -0.46 -4.55
C ILE A 37 -1.71 -1.36 -4.90
N VAL A 38 -1.04 -1.99 -3.92
CA VAL A 38 0.06 -2.92 -4.19
C VAL A 38 -0.43 -4.12 -5.01
N LEU A 39 -1.57 -4.73 -4.65
CA LEU A 39 -2.14 -5.85 -5.39
C LEU A 39 -2.59 -5.43 -6.80
N TYR A 40 -3.23 -4.28 -6.93
CA TYR A 40 -3.63 -3.75 -8.22
C TYR A 40 -2.42 -3.52 -9.13
N LEU A 41 -1.35 -2.93 -8.61
CA LEU A 41 -0.14 -2.64 -9.39
C LEU A 41 0.63 -3.93 -9.74
N ALA A 42 0.57 -4.96 -8.88
CA ALA A 42 1.13 -6.27 -9.18
C ALA A 42 0.52 -6.90 -10.45
N THR A 43 -0.72 -6.58 -10.81
CA THR A 43 -1.34 -7.06 -12.07
C THR A 43 -0.64 -6.54 -13.33
N TYR A 44 0.18 -5.49 -13.23
CA TYR A 44 0.97 -4.93 -14.32
C TYR A 44 2.41 -5.46 -14.41
N ASN A 45 2.83 -6.28 -13.44
CA ASN A 45 4.14 -6.92 -13.49
C ASN A 45 4.03 -8.26 -14.22
N TYR A 46 4.58 -8.33 -15.43
CA TYR A 46 4.56 -9.55 -16.27
C TYR A 46 5.91 -10.28 -16.30
N LYS A 47 6.93 -9.77 -15.60
CA LYS A 47 8.26 -10.40 -15.58
C LYS A 47 8.25 -11.63 -14.69
N ARG A 48 8.95 -12.69 -15.14
CA ARG A 48 9.16 -13.91 -14.37
C ARG A 48 9.74 -13.60 -13.00
N ILE A 49 9.09 -14.13 -11.98
CA ILE A 49 9.63 -14.24 -10.62
C ILE A 49 10.12 -15.69 -10.48
N ASP A 50 11.40 -15.85 -10.18
CA ASP A 50 11.97 -17.16 -9.87
C ASP A 50 11.42 -17.68 -8.53
N ILE A 51 10.50 -18.65 -8.60
CA ILE A 51 9.86 -19.27 -7.43
C ILE A 51 10.78 -20.20 -6.65
N THR A 52 11.97 -20.53 -7.19
CA THR A 52 12.96 -21.35 -6.47
C THR A 52 13.81 -20.54 -5.49
N LYS A 53 13.86 -19.21 -5.66
CA LYS A 53 14.45 -18.28 -4.69
C LYS A 53 13.44 -17.91 -3.60
N ALA A 54 13.95 -17.64 -2.40
CA ALA A 54 13.15 -17.08 -1.31
C ALA A 54 12.42 -15.81 -1.79
N ALA A 55 11.10 -15.76 -1.55
CA ALA A 55 10.25 -14.63 -1.97
C ALA A 55 10.71 -13.31 -1.32
N SER A 56 11.21 -13.39 -0.09
CA SER A 56 11.94 -12.31 0.57
C SER A 56 13.30 -12.17 -0.13
N PHE A 57 13.52 -11.06 -0.85
CA PHE A 57 14.72 -10.73 -1.65
C PHE A 57 14.78 -11.21 -3.10
N ASN A 58 13.66 -11.67 -3.69
CA ASN A 58 13.61 -11.85 -5.14
C ASN A 58 13.22 -10.56 -5.87
N TYR A 59 14.22 -9.73 -6.21
CA TYR A 59 14.05 -8.52 -7.02
C TYR A 59 14.24 -8.77 -8.53
N GLN A 60 14.35 -10.03 -8.96
CA GLN A 60 14.38 -10.33 -10.39
C GLN A 60 13.02 -9.94 -11.00
N GLY A 61 13.06 -9.08 -12.01
CA GLY A 61 11.85 -8.55 -12.64
C GLY A 61 11.28 -7.28 -12.03
N THR A 62 11.77 -6.80 -10.88
CA THR A 62 11.37 -5.51 -10.30
C THR A 62 12.23 -4.38 -10.88
N GLY A 63 11.80 -3.79 -12.00
CA GLY A 63 12.49 -2.68 -12.67
C GLY A 63 11.99 -1.29 -12.25
N ALA A 64 12.27 -0.28 -13.08
CA ALA A 64 11.79 1.10 -12.93
C ALA A 64 10.27 1.21 -12.79
N THR A 65 9.51 0.28 -13.39
CA THR A 65 8.06 0.21 -13.25
C THR A 65 7.64 0.07 -11.79
N GLN A 66 8.28 -0.78 -10.99
CA GLN A 66 7.92 -0.95 -9.57
C GLN A 66 8.13 0.34 -8.76
N TRP A 67 9.18 1.10 -9.08
CA TRP A 67 9.46 2.40 -8.46
C TRP A 67 8.46 3.47 -8.88
N LEU A 68 8.11 3.54 -10.17
CA LEU A 68 7.05 4.43 -10.66
C LEU A 68 5.70 4.09 -10.02
N LEU A 69 5.43 2.80 -9.81
CA LEU A 69 4.22 2.29 -9.20
C LEU A 69 4.17 2.53 -7.67
N MET A 70 5.31 2.77 -7.00
CA MET A 70 5.32 3.22 -5.59
C MET A 70 4.85 4.67 -5.41
N PHE A 71 4.91 5.51 -6.45
CA PHE A 71 4.50 6.91 -6.34
C PHE A 71 3.04 7.07 -5.91
N PRO A 72 2.04 6.44 -6.56
CA PRO A 72 0.66 6.50 -6.08
C PRO A 72 0.50 6.11 -4.61
N TYR A 73 1.24 5.10 -4.16
CA TYR A 73 1.20 4.66 -2.77
C TYR A 73 1.80 5.67 -1.79
N ALA A 74 2.93 6.31 -2.11
CA ALA A 74 3.55 7.29 -1.22
C ALA A 74 2.86 8.66 -1.30
N LEU A 75 2.42 9.06 -2.49
CA LEU A 75 1.92 10.40 -2.78
C LEU A 75 0.49 10.60 -2.27
N THR A 76 -0.36 9.56 -2.30
CA THR A 76 -1.76 9.66 -1.85
C THR A 76 -1.91 10.25 -0.44
N PRO A 77 -1.26 9.73 0.63
CA PRO A 77 -1.41 10.26 1.97
C PRO A 77 -0.78 11.65 2.10
N ILE A 78 0.29 11.95 1.35
CA ILE A 78 0.90 13.28 1.30
C ILE A 78 -0.07 14.29 0.73
N LEU A 79 -0.71 14.00 -0.41
CA LEU A 79 -1.68 14.89 -1.05
C LEU A 79 -2.92 15.11 -0.19
N ILE A 80 -3.35 14.09 0.56
CA ILE A 80 -4.46 14.22 1.51
C ILE A 80 -4.04 15.09 2.70
N TYR A 81 -2.84 14.91 3.25
CA TYR A 81 -2.36 15.61 4.44
C TYR A 81 -1.92 17.06 4.17
N LEU A 82 -1.29 17.31 3.03
CA LEU A 82 -0.59 18.56 2.71
C LEU A 82 -1.49 19.81 2.83
N PRO A 83 -2.74 19.85 2.32
CA PRO A 83 -3.61 21.02 2.47
C PRO A 83 -3.85 21.39 3.94
N PHE A 84 -4.08 20.40 4.80
CA PHE A 84 -4.29 20.62 6.23
C PHE A 84 -3.02 21.09 6.93
N SER A 85 -1.86 20.60 6.50
CA SER A 85 -0.57 21.05 7.00
C SER A 85 -0.30 22.52 6.64
N LEU A 86 -0.65 22.94 5.41
CA LEU A 86 -0.50 24.33 4.95
C LEU A 86 -1.47 25.28 5.67
N LEU A 87 -2.62 24.77 6.12
CA LEU A 87 -3.61 25.52 6.91
C LEU A 87 -3.32 25.49 8.43
N HIS A 88 -2.15 25.00 8.86
CA HIS A 88 -1.77 24.87 10.27
C HIS A 88 -2.72 24.00 11.14
N ILE A 89 -3.44 23.06 10.52
CA ILE A 89 -4.35 22.12 11.17
C ILE A 89 -3.95 20.64 10.93
N PRO A 90 -2.71 20.24 11.27
CA PRO A 90 -2.15 18.93 10.88
C PRO A 90 -2.94 17.73 11.43
N TYR A 91 -3.57 17.87 12.60
CA TYR A 91 -4.38 16.79 13.19
C TYR A 91 -5.62 16.46 12.35
N TRP A 92 -6.23 17.45 11.70
CA TRP A 92 -7.31 17.23 10.74
C TRP A 92 -6.82 16.51 9.49
N GLY A 93 -5.58 16.77 9.06
CA GLY A 93 -4.93 16.03 7.99
C GLY A 93 -4.74 14.56 8.35
N LEU A 94 -4.19 14.28 9.54
CA LEU A 94 -4.03 12.90 10.04
C LEU A 94 -5.38 12.18 10.18
N PHE A 95 -6.39 12.86 10.71
CA PHE A 95 -7.74 12.31 10.82
C PHE A 95 -8.31 11.93 9.45
N THR A 96 -8.15 12.79 8.45
CA THR A 96 -8.62 12.56 7.08
C THR A 96 -7.91 11.37 6.43
N VAL A 97 -6.59 11.23 6.60
CA VAL A 97 -5.84 10.06 6.12
C VAL A 97 -6.31 8.77 6.82
N GLY A 98 -6.57 8.83 8.13
CA GLY A 98 -7.11 7.70 8.88
C GLY A 98 -8.48 7.24 8.38
N ILE A 99 -9.40 8.19 8.18
CA ILE A 99 -10.74 7.93 7.62
C ILE A 99 -10.63 7.34 6.22
N PHE A 100 -9.76 7.89 5.36
CA PHE A 100 -9.51 7.35 4.03
C PHE A 100 -9.06 5.88 4.09
N GLY A 101 -8.13 5.54 4.99
CA GLY A 101 -7.69 4.17 5.22
C GLY A 101 -8.84 3.25 5.64
N ILE A 102 -9.70 3.70 6.57
CA ILE A 102 -10.87 2.93 7.02
C ILE A 102 -11.87 2.71 5.88
N VAL A 103 -12.22 3.75 5.13
CA VAL A 103 -13.14 3.66 3.98
C VAL A 103 -12.61 2.64 2.96
N MET A 104 -11.32 2.71 2.62
CA MET A 104 -10.69 1.76 1.71
C MET A 104 -10.72 0.33 2.23
N LEU A 105 -10.52 0.14 3.54
CA LEU A 105 -10.60 -1.17 4.18
C LEU A 105 -12.04 -1.74 4.13
N LEU A 106 -13.05 -0.91 4.40
CA LEU A 106 -14.46 -1.33 4.33
C LEU A 106 -14.87 -1.69 2.88
N MET A 107 -14.32 -0.98 1.89
CA MET A 107 -14.54 -1.26 0.46
C MET A 107 -13.74 -2.47 -0.07
N ARG A 108 -13.04 -3.23 0.78
CA ARG A 108 -12.17 -4.33 0.34
C ARG A 108 -12.85 -5.32 -0.60
N GLY A 109 -14.11 -5.67 -0.38
CA GLY A 109 -14.84 -6.60 -1.27
C GLY A 109 -14.94 -6.11 -2.70
N PHE A 110 -15.24 -4.82 -2.89
CA PHE A 110 -15.27 -4.18 -4.20
C PHE A 110 -13.89 -4.24 -4.89
N TRP A 111 -12.84 -3.86 -4.16
CA TRP A 111 -11.48 -3.82 -4.70
C TRP A 111 -10.96 -5.21 -5.09
N VAL A 112 -11.22 -6.23 -4.26
CA VAL A 112 -10.82 -7.60 -4.56
C VAL A 112 -11.47 -8.07 -5.86
N ASN A 113 -12.77 -7.86 -6.04
CA ASN A 113 -13.48 -8.25 -7.27
C ASN A 113 -12.92 -7.53 -8.50
N LEU A 114 -12.64 -6.23 -8.39
CA LEU A 114 -12.04 -5.43 -9.46
C LEU A 114 -10.66 -5.96 -9.84
N ILE A 115 -9.80 -6.22 -8.85
CA ILE A 115 -8.44 -6.74 -9.06
C ILE A 115 -8.49 -8.13 -9.69
N THR A 116 -9.37 -9.02 -9.23
CA THR A 116 -9.54 -10.38 -9.77
C THR A 116 -9.96 -10.34 -11.24
N ALA A 117 -10.99 -9.54 -11.58
CA ALA A 117 -11.43 -9.41 -12.98
C ALA A 117 -10.31 -8.88 -13.89
N LYS A 118 -9.50 -7.95 -13.38
CA LYS A 118 -8.34 -7.43 -14.11
C LYS A 118 -7.24 -8.47 -14.30
N PHE A 119 -6.93 -9.20 -13.23
CA PHE A 119 -5.94 -10.28 -13.24
C PHE A 119 -6.34 -11.36 -14.26
N GLU A 120 -7.60 -11.79 -14.27
CA GLU A 120 -8.12 -12.76 -15.25
C GLU A 120 -7.96 -12.27 -16.69
N LYS A 121 -8.24 -10.98 -16.96
CA LYS A 121 -8.04 -10.38 -18.28
C LYS A 121 -6.57 -10.37 -18.71
N GLN A 122 -5.65 -10.24 -17.76
CA GLN A 122 -4.20 -10.19 -18.01
C GLN A 122 -3.51 -11.56 -17.95
N ARG A 123 -4.22 -12.64 -17.59
CA ARG A 123 -3.67 -13.98 -17.34
C ARG A 123 -2.78 -14.50 -18.47
N TYR A 124 -3.15 -14.24 -19.73
CA TYR A 124 -2.40 -14.73 -20.89
C TYR A 124 -1.06 -14.02 -21.06
N LYS A 125 -1.03 -12.69 -20.85
CA LYS A 125 0.23 -11.91 -20.90
C LYS A 125 1.16 -12.28 -19.76
N ILE A 126 0.59 -12.51 -18.57
CA ILE A 126 1.35 -12.97 -17.41
C ILE A 126 1.96 -14.35 -17.72
N ALA A 127 1.16 -15.31 -18.21
CA ALA A 127 1.63 -16.65 -18.56
C ALA A 127 2.66 -16.67 -19.70
N GLU A 128 2.53 -15.78 -20.70
CA GLU A 128 3.51 -15.59 -21.77
C GLU A 128 4.83 -15.06 -21.23
N GLY A 129 4.81 -14.07 -20.34
CA GLY A 129 6.01 -13.62 -19.62
C GLY A 129 6.69 -14.77 -18.87
N PHE A 130 5.91 -15.68 -18.28
CA PHE A 130 6.41 -16.93 -17.67
C PHE A 130 6.87 -18.00 -18.67
N ARG A 131 6.87 -17.75 -19.99
CA ARG A 131 7.37 -18.66 -21.05
C ARG A 131 8.65 -18.20 -21.74
N GLU A 132 9.05 -16.93 -21.56
CA GLU A 132 10.35 -16.36 -21.98
C GLU A 132 11.49 -16.60 -21.00
#